data_AF-V7FPN4-F1
#
_entry.id   AF-V7FPN4-F1
#
_cell.length_a   1.000
_cell.length_b   1.000
_cell.length_c   1.000
_cell.angle_alpha   90.00
_cell.angle_beta   90.00
_cell.angle_gamma   90.00
#
_symmetry.space_group_name_H-M   'P 1'
#
loop_
_entity.id
_entity.type
_entity.pdbx_description
1 polymer ?
#
loop_
_entity_poly.entity_id
_entity_poly.type
_entity_poly.pdbx_seq_one_letter_code
_entity_poly.pdbx_strand_id
1 'polypeptide(L)'
;MIFALPADVERALAATAGRQFSHLFLVACGGSLSIMMAGKYFVDRHSGTFACDIYNADEFVCRDPRRLGPDALVVLCSQTGTTQETVRAANHAKDQGATTIGMTLDQISPLAQAVDHAVAYQASYTTGKPIDAARSNYGVLYMLLAGLIDAREDAGLTADLLMSLSHLQPAIERAHRTYADRFKAFVPRFAPRKAIYTLASGASYGAAYSYAICVLMEMQWYDSQAIHANEFFHGPFEVVDRDTCFVVLMGLDETRHLTERARDFLFKHGSRENILVLDGAELDLSGMSEHIKPYLVPLVFFDTLWRFAYTLAGLRGQPMLEGRRYMKKLTDY
;
A
#
# COMPACT_ATOMS: atom_id res chain seq x y z
N MET A 1 17.25 14.22 0.98
CA MET A 1 16.02 14.99 1.25
C MET A 1 15.40 15.33 -0.10
N ILE A 2 14.10 15.08 -0.27
CA ILE A 2 13.36 15.38 -1.51
C ILE A 2 12.57 16.66 -1.27
N PHE A 3 12.92 17.72 -1.98
CA PHE A 3 12.23 19.02 -1.91
C PHE A 3 11.61 19.42 -3.26
N ALA A 4 11.75 18.56 -4.26
CA ALA A 4 11.20 18.73 -5.59
C ALA A 4 10.69 17.39 -6.10
N LEU A 5 9.70 17.43 -6.97
CA LEU A 5 9.19 16.25 -7.65
C LEU A 5 10.28 15.65 -8.54
N PRO A 6 10.36 14.31 -8.67
CA PRO A 6 11.16 13.68 -9.71
C PRO A 6 10.76 14.19 -11.10
N ALA A 7 11.72 14.39 -12.00
CA ALA A 7 11.48 15.01 -13.30
C ALA A 7 10.49 14.23 -14.18
N ASP A 8 10.40 12.91 -14.03
CA ASP A 8 9.39 12.08 -14.70
C ASP A 8 7.98 12.25 -14.11
N VAL A 9 7.86 12.41 -12.79
CA VAL A 9 6.61 12.81 -12.13
C VAL A 9 6.17 14.19 -12.62
N GLU A 10 7.06 15.18 -12.66
CA GLU A 10 6.74 16.53 -13.17
C GLU A 10 6.25 16.49 -14.62
N ARG A 11 6.93 15.72 -15.48
CA ARG A 11 6.51 15.55 -16.88
C ARG A 11 5.14 14.90 -17.01
N ALA A 12 4.87 13.85 -16.23
CA ALA A 12 3.57 13.18 -16.23
C ALA A 12 2.45 14.14 -15.78
N LEU A 13 2.68 14.89 -14.70
CA LEU A 13 1.73 15.89 -14.20
C LEU A 13 1.50 17.00 -15.23
N ALA A 14 2.56 17.58 -15.79
CA ALA A 14 2.46 18.64 -16.79
C ALA A 14 1.67 18.18 -18.04
N ALA A 15 1.85 16.94 -18.48
CA ALA A 15 1.10 16.39 -19.61
C ALA A 15 -0.40 16.21 -19.29
N THR A 16 -0.77 16.09 -18.01
CA THR A 16 -2.17 15.99 -17.57
C THR A 16 -2.81 17.33 -17.17
N ALA A 17 -2.02 18.38 -16.92
CA ALA A 17 -2.49 19.65 -16.34
C ALA A 17 -3.55 20.39 -17.18
N GLY A 18 -3.54 20.21 -18.51
CA GLY A 18 -4.52 20.81 -19.42
C GLY A 18 -5.79 19.97 -19.64
N ARG A 19 -5.91 18.79 -19.00
CA ARG A 19 -7.01 17.84 -19.24
C ARG A 19 -7.95 17.78 -18.06
N GLN A 20 -9.23 18.07 -18.32
CA GLN A 20 -10.30 17.84 -17.35
C GLN A 20 -10.78 16.38 -17.43
N PHE A 21 -9.98 15.44 -16.90
CA PHE A 21 -10.52 14.12 -16.56
C PHE A 21 -11.52 14.25 -15.40
N SER A 22 -12.61 13.48 -15.39
CA SER A 22 -13.60 13.47 -14.29
C SER A 22 -13.44 12.27 -13.37
N HIS A 23 -12.69 11.25 -13.81
CA HIS A 23 -12.53 9.99 -13.10
C HIS A 23 -11.09 9.49 -13.14
N LEU A 24 -10.56 9.11 -11.98
CA LEU A 24 -9.27 8.46 -11.81
C LEU A 24 -9.47 6.97 -11.54
N PHE A 25 -8.74 6.12 -12.25
CA PHE A 25 -8.66 4.69 -11.97
C PHE A 25 -7.26 4.34 -11.48
N LEU A 26 -7.17 3.71 -10.31
CA LEU A 26 -5.92 3.13 -9.81
C LEU A 26 -5.95 1.61 -10.05
N VAL A 27 -5.04 1.11 -10.87
CA VAL A 27 -5.13 -0.25 -11.42
C VAL A 27 -3.81 -1.00 -11.27
N ALA A 28 -3.82 -2.12 -10.54
CA ALA A 28 -2.61 -2.92 -10.31
C ALA A 28 -2.93 -4.33 -9.82
N CYS A 29 -1.89 -5.11 -9.49
CA CYS A 29 -2.00 -6.46 -8.92
C CYS A 29 -1.28 -6.56 -7.57
N GLY A 30 -1.81 -7.40 -6.66
CA GLY A 30 -1.15 -7.80 -5.41
C GLY A 30 -0.62 -6.62 -4.59
N GLY A 31 0.67 -6.65 -4.23
CA GLY A 31 1.32 -5.57 -3.48
C GLY A 31 1.34 -4.21 -4.21
N SER A 32 1.29 -4.17 -5.54
CA SER A 32 1.12 -2.90 -6.27
C SER A 32 -0.31 -2.38 -6.19
N LEU A 33 -1.31 -3.24 -6.01
CA LEU A 33 -2.69 -2.81 -5.74
C LEU A 33 -2.85 -2.30 -4.30
N SER A 34 -2.11 -2.89 -3.35
CA SER A 34 -2.22 -2.51 -1.95
C SER A 34 -1.86 -1.05 -1.69
N ILE A 35 -0.87 -0.51 -2.43
CA ILE A 35 -0.49 0.90 -2.32
C ILE A 35 -1.58 1.83 -2.85
N MET A 36 -2.31 1.37 -3.87
CA MET A 36 -3.41 2.11 -4.48
C MET A 36 -4.62 2.22 -3.55
N MET A 37 -4.83 1.26 -2.63
CA MET A 37 -5.89 1.36 -1.62
C MET A 37 -5.68 2.56 -0.69
N ALA A 38 -4.44 2.83 -0.30
CA ALA A 38 -4.10 4.01 0.49
C ALA A 38 -4.18 5.29 -0.36
N GLY A 39 -3.73 5.23 -1.62
CA GLY A 39 -3.89 6.31 -2.60
C GLY A 39 -5.35 6.70 -2.83
N LYS A 40 -6.26 5.73 -2.89
CA LYS A 40 -7.71 5.95 -2.98
C LYS A 40 -8.23 6.71 -1.78
N TYR A 41 -7.90 6.26 -0.58
CA TYR A 41 -8.29 6.96 0.65
C TYR A 41 -7.75 8.39 0.66
N PHE A 42 -6.51 8.62 0.20
CA PHE A 42 -5.94 9.95 0.05
C PHE A 42 -6.74 10.82 -0.92
N VAL A 43 -7.11 10.31 -2.10
CA VAL A 43 -7.93 11.06 -3.08
C VAL A 43 -9.32 11.38 -2.53
N ASP A 44 -9.99 10.41 -1.91
CA ASP A 44 -11.33 10.61 -1.33
C ASP A 44 -11.37 11.72 -0.27
N ARG A 45 -10.24 11.96 0.40
CA ARG A 45 -10.11 12.93 1.47
C ARG A 45 -9.68 14.32 1.01
N HIS A 46 -9.09 14.42 -0.19
CA HIS A 46 -8.42 15.64 -0.62
C HIS A 46 -8.88 16.18 -1.98
N SER A 47 -9.54 15.37 -2.81
CA SER A 47 -10.10 15.86 -4.07
C SER A 47 -11.60 16.07 -3.98
N GLY A 48 -12.04 17.29 -4.31
CA GLY A 48 -13.44 17.60 -4.60
C GLY A 48 -13.79 17.55 -6.09
N THR A 49 -12.79 17.42 -6.98
CA THR A 49 -12.96 17.66 -8.43
C THR A 49 -13.01 16.40 -9.30
N PHE A 50 -12.59 15.24 -8.80
CA PHE A 50 -12.71 13.98 -9.53
C PHE A 50 -13.00 12.81 -8.61
N ALA A 51 -13.76 11.85 -9.13
CA ALA A 51 -13.96 10.58 -8.45
C ALA A 51 -12.75 9.66 -8.69
N CYS A 52 -12.56 8.71 -7.79
CA CYS A 52 -11.54 7.68 -7.92
C CYS A 52 -12.18 6.31 -7.81
N ASP A 53 -11.65 5.30 -8.49
CA ASP A 53 -11.95 3.90 -8.26
C ASP A 53 -10.65 3.09 -8.27
N ILE A 54 -10.68 1.92 -7.62
CA ILE A 54 -9.56 0.98 -7.57
C ILE A 54 -9.98 -0.37 -8.10
N TYR A 55 -9.10 -1.02 -8.87
CA TYR A 55 -9.37 -2.33 -9.44
C TYR A 55 -8.11 -3.20 -9.49
N ASN A 56 -8.30 -4.51 -9.31
CA ASN A 56 -7.34 -5.47 -9.82
C ASN A 56 -7.22 -5.30 -11.36
N ALA A 57 -6.02 -5.46 -11.91
CA ALA A 57 -5.78 -5.17 -13.32
C ALA A 57 -6.63 -5.99 -14.31
N ASP A 58 -6.77 -7.29 -14.13
CA ASP A 58 -7.56 -8.10 -15.07
C ASP A 58 -9.07 -7.96 -14.80
N GLU A 59 -9.44 -7.73 -13.54
CA GLU A 59 -10.82 -7.37 -13.20
C GLU A 59 -11.24 -6.04 -13.84
N PHE A 60 -10.35 -5.05 -13.89
CA PHE A 60 -10.60 -3.78 -14.58
C PHE A 60 -10.92 -3.99 -16.07
N VAL A 61 -10.13 -4.82 -16.75
CA VAL A 61 -10.36 -5.17 -18.16
C VAL A 61 -11.70 -5.89 -18.32
N CYS A 62 -11.98 -6.89 -17.49
CA CYS A 62 -13.19 -7.71 -17.61
C CYS A 62 -14.46 -6.95 -17.21
N ARG A 63 -14.38 -6.11 -16.17
CA ARG A 63 -15.51 -5.32 -15.65
C ARG A 63 -15.85 -4.17 -16.57
N ASP A 64 -14.87 -3.68 -17.34
CA ASP A 64 -14.99 -2.60 -18.32
C ASP A 64 -15.84 -1.43 -17.81
N PRO A 65 -15.37 -0.67 -16.78
CA PRO A 65 -16.19 0.36 -16.15
C PRO A 65 -16.67 1.39 -17.17
N ARG A 66 -17.97 1.68 -17.22
CA ARG A 66 -18.56 2.63 -18.19
C ARG A 66 -17.99 4.05 -18.16
N ARG A 67 -17.32 4.43 -17.07
CA ARG A 67 -16.64 5.72 -16.93
C ARG A 67 -15.22 5.73 -17.51
N LEU A 68 -14.72 4.58 -17.94
CA LEU A 68 -13.46 4.47 -18.67
C LEU A 68 -13.65 5.03 -20.08
N GLY A 69 -12.92 6.09 -20.40
CA GLY A 69 -13.06 6.81 -21.67
C GLY A 69 -12.09 7.99 -21.78
N PRO A 70 -12.29 8.89 -22.75
CA PRO A 70 -11.42 10.06 -22.99
C PRO A 70 -11.24 11.01 -21.79
N ASP A 71 -12.24 11.04 -20.90
CA ASP A 71 -12.28 11.85 -19.68
C ASP A 71 -11.79 11.09 -18.44
N ALA A 72 -11.13 9.94 -18.62
CA ALA A 72 -10.52 9.16 -17.55
C ALA A 72 -9.00 9.29 -17.54
N LEU A 73 -8.43 9.24 -16.34
CA LEU A 73 -7.01 9.02 -16.10
C LEU A 73 -6.84 7.65 -15.44
N VAL A 74 -5.92 6.83 -15.94
CA VAL A 74 -5.60 5.53 -15.37
C VAL A 74 -4.15 5.53 -14.90
N VAL A 75 -3.94 5.34 -13.60
CA VAL A 75 -2.61 5.17 -12.98
C VAL A 75 -2.40 3.70 -12.69
N LEU A 76 -1.36 3.13 -13.31
CA LEU A 76 -0.99 1.72 -13.21
C LEU A 76 0.31 1.53 -12.45
N CYS A 77 0.49 0.39 -11.80
CA CYS A 77 1.75 0.06 -11.12
C CYS A 77 2.12 -1.40 -11.28
N SER A 78 3.38 -1.65 -11.66
CA SER A 78 3.98 -2.98 -11.77
C SER A 78 5.47 -2.89 -11.52
N GLN A 79 5.97 -3.61 -10.50
CA GLN A 79 7.37 -3.49 -10.07
C GLN A 79 8.39 -3.78 -11.16
N THR A 80 8.27 -4.89 -11.84
CA THR A 80 9.15 -5.24 -12.97
C THR A 80 8.64 -4.67 -14.29
N GLY A 81 7.44 -4.08 -14.30
CA GLY A 81 6.73 -3.71 -15.52
C GLY A 81 6.35 -4.89 -16.43
N THR A 82 6.47 -6.14 -15.95
CA THR A 82 6.21 -7.36 -16.74
C THR A 82 4.94 -8.11 -16.34
N THR A 83 4.22 -7.66 -15.30
CA THR A 83 2.91 -8.21 -14.91
C THR A 83 1.93 -8.09 -16.07
N GLN A 84 1.57 -9.22 -16.69
CA GLN A 84 0.86 -9.24 -17.98
C GLN A 84 -0.54 -8.62 -17.87
N GLU A 85 -1.24 -8.87 -16.77
CA GLU A 85 -2.54 -8.29 -16.44
C GLU A 85 -2.47 -6.76 -16.43
N THR A 86 -1.44 -6.19 -15.81
CA THR A 86 -1.26 -4.72 -15.74
C THR A 86 -0.94 -4.13 -17.11
N VAL A 87 -0.17 -4.84 -17.95
CA VAL A 87 0.11 -4.42 -19.33
C VAL A 87 -1.17 -4.48 -20.18
N ARG A 88 -1.98 -5.53 -20.03
CA ARG A 88 -3.31 -5.62 -20.67
C ARG A 88 -4.23 -4.49 -20.23
N ALA A 89 -4.26 -4.17 -18.94
CA ALA A 89 -5.04 -3.05 -18.42
C ALA A 89 -4.60 -1.69 -18.99
N ALA A 90 -3.30 -1.47 -19.18
CA ALA A 90 -2.78 -0.26 -19.82
C ALA A 90 -3.25 -0.15 -21.27
N ASN A 91 -3.12 -1.23 -22.05
CA ASN A 91 -3.60 -1.27 -23.44
C ASN A 91 -5.12 -1.06 -23.52
N HIS A 92 -5.90 -1.75 -22.67
CA HIS A 92 -7.36 -1.59 -22.61
C HIS A 92 -7.76 -0.14 -22.31
N ALA A 93 -7.14 0.49 -21.30
CA ALA A 93 -7.41 1.89 -20.98
C ALA A 93 -7.13 2.82 -22.18
N LYS A 94 -6.03 2.58 -22.88
CA LYS A 94 -5.64 3.35 -24.06
C LYS A 94 -6.60 3.14 -25.24
N ASP A 95 -7.05 1.91 -25.46
CA ASP A 95 -8.04 1.58 -26.50
C ASP A 95 -9.39 2.26 -26.24
N GLN A 96 -9.74 2.49 -24.96
CA GLN A 96 -10.91 3.29 -24.56
C GLN A 96 -10.66 4.81 -24.62
N GLY A 97 -9.45 5.25 -24.98
CA GLY A 97 -9.08 6.65 -25.12
C GLY A 97 -8.67 7.35 -23.83
N ALA A 98 -8.54 6.62 -22.71
CA ALA A 98 -8.10 7.18 -21.44
C ALA A 98 -6.61 7.54 -21.46
N THR A 99 -6.23 8.57 -20.71
CA THR A 99 -4.81 8.87 -20.48
C THR A 99 -4.23 7.88 -19.50
N THR A 100 -3.01 7.41 -19.73
CA THR A 100 -2.37 6.38 -18.91
C THR A 100 -1.03 6.84 -18.32
N ILE A 101 -0.86 6.62 -17.00
CA ILE A 101 0.41 6.79 -16.29
C ILE A 101 0.83 5.43 -15.74
N GLY A 102 2.02 4.94 -16.10
CA GLY A 102 2.55 3.65 -15.66
C GLY A 102 3.74 3.81 -14.72
N MET A 103 3.61 3.30 -13.49
CA MET A 103 4.67 3.28 -12.49
C MET A 103 5.41 1.94 -12.49
N THR A 104 6.74 1.98 -12.61
CA THR A 104 7.60 0.78 -12.66
C THR A 104 9.02 1.09 -12.19
N LEU A 105 9.82 0.08 -11.82
CA LEU A 105 11.27 0.27 -11.62
C LEU A 105 12.01 0.46 -12.95
N ASP A 106 11.53 -0.18 -14.01
CA ASP A 106 12.20 -0.24 -15.31
C ASP A 106 11.43 0.56 -16.37
N GLN A 107 11.98 1.71 -16.77
CA GLN A 107 11.38 2.61 -17.75
C GLN A 107 11.38 2.08 -19.19
N ILE A 108 12.01 0.95 -19.48
CA ILE A 108 11.93 0.28 -20.79
C ILE A 108 11.09 -0.99 -20.75
N SER A 109 10.46 -1.29 -19.61
CA SER A 109 9.61 -2.47 -19.43
C SER A 109 8.35 -2.47 -20.31
N PRO A 110 7.70 -3.63 -20.50
CA PRO A 110 6.45 -3.73 -21.26
C PRO A 110 5.36 -2.75 -20.80
N LEU A 111 5.20 -2.55 -19.48
CA LEU A 111 4.25 -1.55 -18.98
C LEU A 111 4.65 -0.13 -19.38
N ALA A 112 5.93 0.23 -19.27
CA ALA A 112 6.40 1.57 -19.64
C ALA A 112 6.19 1.88 -21.12
N GLN A 113 6.26 0.86 -21.99
CA GLN A 113 5.98 0.98 -23.42
C GLN A 113 4.47 1.06 -23.73
N ALA A 114 3.62 0.51 -22.88
CA ALA A 114 2.17 0.45 -23.09
C ALA A 114 1.43 1.75 -22.70
N VAL A 115 2.01 2.56 -21.82
CA VAL A 115 1.39 3.79 -21.27
C VAL A 115 1.83 5.04 -22.02
N ASP A 116 1.07 6.14 -21.87
CA ASP A 116 1.41 7.46 -22.41
C ASP A 116 2.54 8.11 -21.62
N HIS A 117 2.57 7.91 -20.30
CA HIS A 117 3.56 8.48 -19.39
C HIS A 117 4.12 7.42 -18.44
N ALA A 118 5.37 7.03 -18.65
CA ALA A 118 6.08 6.15 -17.71
C ALA A 118 6.75 6.98 -16.60
N VAL A 119 6.57 6.54 -15.35
CA VAL A 119 7.17 7.12 -14.15
C VAL A 119 7.99 6.05 -13.44
N ALA A 120 9.26 6.35 -13.17
CA ALA A 120 10.09 5.46 -12.36
C ALA A 120 9.94 5.76 -10.87
N TYR A 121 9.92 4.68 -10.09
CA TYR A 121 10.31 4.73 -8.70
C TYR A 121 11.65 4.02 -8.53
N GLN A 122 12.38 4.32 -7.45
CA GLN A 122 13.74 3.80 -7.25
C GLN A 122 13.78 2.63 -6.27
N ALA A 123 12.66 2.34 -5.63
CA ALA A 123 12.57 1.34 -4.59
C ALA A 123 11.19 0.69 -4.56
N SER A 124 11.15 -0.64 -4.49
CA SER A 124 9.92 -1.33 -4.13
C SER A 124 9.79 -1.36 -2.61
N TYR A 125 8.72 -0.79 -2.09
CA TYR A 125 8.43 -0.82 -0.65
C TYR A 125 8.11 -2.24 -0.11
N THR A 126 8.11 -3.25 -0.99
CA THR A 126 7.62 -4.61 -0.71
C THR A 126 8.70 -5.68 -0.59
N THR A 127 9.95 -5.33 -0.26
CA THR A 127 11.02 -6.34 -0.13
C THR A 127 11.79 -6.33 1.20
N GLY A 128 11.50 -5.38 2.10
CA GLY A 128 12.22 -5.20 3.37
C GLY A 128 13.73 -4.93 3.20
N LYS A 129 14.15 -4.58 1.98
CA LYS A 129 15.50 -4.09 1.70
C LYS A 129 15.52 -2.60 2.09
N PRO A 130 16.58 -2.12 2.77
CA PRO A 130 16.72 -0.70 3.03
C PRO A 130 16.64 0.11 1.72
N ILE A 131 15.79 1.12 1.72
CA ILE A 131 15.49 1.97 0.56
C ILE A 131 15.31 3.41 1.03
N ASP A 132 15.38 4.37 0.11
CA ASP A 132 14.85 5.71 0.35
C ASP A 132 13.32 5.65 0.25
N ALA A 133 12.63 5.65 1.39
CA ALA A 133 11.18 5.52 1.45
C ALA A 133 10.43 6.59 0.64
N ALA A 134 11.01 7.79 0.50
CA ALA A 134 10.41 8.87 -0.28
C ALA A 134 10.43 8.60 -1.79
N ARG A 135 11.34 7.74 -2.26
CA ARG A 135 11.44 7.29 -3.66
C ARG A 135 10.81 5.93 -3.92
N SER A 136 10.07 5.42 -2.95
CA SER A 136 9.32 4.18 -3.10
C SER A 136 8.13 4.37 -4.05
N ASN A 137 7.57 3.26 -4.55
CA ASN A 137 6.32 3.27 -5.28
C ASN A 137 5.18 4.00 -4.54
N TYR A 138 5.11 3.93 -3.21
CA TYR A 138 4.13 4.69 -2.44
C TYR A 138 4.41 6.21 -2.42
N GLY A 139 5.67 6.61 -2.20
CA GLY A 139 6.05 8.01 -2.20
C GLY A 139 5.76 8.66 -3.57
N VAL A 140 6.14 7.97 -4.64
CA VAL A 140 5.87 8.40 -6.02
C VAL A 140 4.38 8.44 -6.35
N LEU A 141 3.60 7.46 -5.86
CA LEU A 141 2.14 7.50 -6.04
C LEU A 141 1.55 8.74 -5.37
N TYR A 142 1.90 9.03 -4.11
CA TYR A 142 1.39 10.22 -3.45
C TYR A 142 1.85 11.52 -4.12
N MET A 143 3.08 11.56 -4.64
CA MET A 143 3.54 12.72 -5.43
C MET A 143 2.67 12.95 -6.67
N LEU A 144 2.30 11.88 -7.39
CA LEU A 144 1.36 11.96 -8.51
C LEU A 144 -0.03 12.43 -8.04
N LEU A 145 -0.58 11.82 -6.99
CA LEU A 145 -1.93 12.15 -6.52
C LEU A 145 -2.04 13.58 -5.98
N ALA A 146 -1.08 14.01 -5.14
CA ALA A 146 -1.02 15.38 -4.62
C ALA A 146 -0.86 16.40 -5.75
N GLY A 147 0.03 16.12 -6.72
CA GLY A 147 0.21 16.98 -7.88
C GLY A 147 -1.03 17.09 -8.78
N LEU A 148 -1.76 15.98 -8.97
CA LEU A 148 -3.01 15.97 -9.73
C LEU A 148 -4.11 16.78 -9.04
N ILE A 149 -4.18 16.74 -7.71
CA ILE A 149 -5.12 17.52 -6.91
C ILE A 149 -4.74 19.00 -6.94
N ASP A 150 -3.48 19.34 -6.66
CA ASP A 150 -3.02 20.73 -6.65
C ASP A 150 -3.18 21.41 -8.00
N ALA A 151 -2.97 20.68 -9.11
CA ALA A 151 -3.18 21.21 -10.46
C ALA A 151 -4.63 21.67 -10.72
N ARG A 152 -5.59 21.27 -9.89
CA ARG A 152 -7.03 21.55 -10.05
C ARG A 152 -7.61 22.38 -8.92
N GLU A 153 -7.08 22.20 -7.72
CA GLU A 153 -7.68 22.69 -6.47
C GLU A 153 -6.75 23.64 -5.71
N ASP A 154 -5.48 23.80 -6.13
CA ASP A 154 -4.47 24.64 -5.48
C ASP A 154 -4.39 24.40 -3.95
N ALA A 155 -4.44 23.12 -3.57
CA ALA A 155 -4.60 22.70 -2.18
C ALA A 155 -3.29 22.73 -1.37
N GLY A 156 -2.14 23.00 -2.02
CA GLY A 156 -0.82 23.05 -1.38
C GLY A 156 -0.27 21.68 -0.94
N LEU A 157 -0.91 20.58 -1.34
CA LEU A 157 -0.62 19.23 -0.83
C LEU A 157 0.76 18.74 -1.23
N THR A 158 1.24 19.10 -2.42
CA THR A 158 2.54 18.67 -2.96
C THR A 158 3.67 19.19 -2.08
N ALA A 159 3.62 20.46 -1.66
CA ALA A 159 4.65 21.04 -0.82
C ALA A 159 4.71 20.36 0.55
N ASP A 160 3.55 20.18 1.19
CA ASP A 160 3.45 19.52 2.50
C ASP A 160 3.82 18.04 2.44
N LEU A 161 3.47 17.36 1.35
CA LEU A 161 3.87 15.98 1.09
C LEU A 161 5.37 15.85 0.94
N LEU A 162 6.01 16.66 0.09
CA LEU A 162 7.46 16.58 -0.14
C LEU A 162 8.24 16.85 1.16
N MET A 163 7.81 17.85 1.92
CA MET A 163 8.34 18.13 3.25
C MET A 163 8.20 16.91 4.18
N SER A 164 7.00 16.33 4.26
CA SER A 164 6.74 15.14 5.10
C SER A 164 7.55 13.91 4.66
N LEU A 165 7.68 13.68 3.35
CA LEU A 165 8.48 12.59 2.78
C LEU A 165 9.97 12.76 3.11
N SER A 166 10.48 13.99 3.21
CA SER A 166 11.87 14.24 3.63
C SER A 166 12.16 13.77 5.07
N HIS A 167 11.12 13.67 5.91
CA HIS A 167 11.19 13.17 7.29
C HIS A 167 10.79 11.70 7.46
N LEU A 168 10.38 11.02 6.37
CA LEU A 168 9.86 9.66 6.42
C LEU A 168 10.89 8.60 6.79
N GLN A 169 12.08 8.67 6.20
CA GLN A 169 13.14 7.69 6.49
C GLN A 169 13.57 7.72 7.97
N PRO A 170 13.85 8.89 8.59
CA PRO A 170 14.10 8.96 10.03
C PRO A 170 12.94 8.46 10.90
N ALA A 171 11.69 8.69 10.49
CA ALA A 171 10.51 8.18 11.21
C ALA A 171 10.43 6.65 11.18
N ILE A 172 10.71 6.04 10.03
CA ILE A 172 10.81 4.58 9.87
C ILE A 172 11.89 4.01 10.78
N GLU A 173 13.07 4.62 10.81
CA GLU A 173 14.18 4.18 11.68
C GLU A 173 13.83 4.25 13.16
N ARG A 174 13.09 5.29 13.59
CA ARG A 174 12.55 5.39 14.95
C ARG A 174 11.52 4.30 15.21
N ALA A 175 10.57 4.09 14.30
CA ALA A 175 9.54 3.08 14.42
C ALA A 175 10.12 1.66 14.56
N HIS A 176 11.19 1.35 13.82
CA HIS A 176 11.94 0.10 13.96
C HIS A 176 12.48 -0.12 15.37
N ARG A 177 12.89 0.95 16.07
CA ARG A 177 13.31 0.89 17.48
C ARG A 177 12.11 0.75 18.40
N THR A 178 11.04 1.53 18.17
CA THR A 178 9.79 1.50 18.93
C THR A 178 9.21 0.09 19.00
N TYR A 179 9.19 -0.65 17.89
CA TYR A 179 8.57 -1.97 17.82
C TYR A 179 9.52 -3.15 18.02
N ALA A 180 10.83 -2.92 18.19
CA ALA A 180 11.84 -3.99 18.20
C ALA A 180 11.56 -5.06 19.26
N ASP A 181 11.35 -4.67 20.51
CA ASP A 181 11.15 -5.62 21.61
C ASP A 181 9.77 -6.28 21.55
N ARG A 182 8.76 -5.56 21.04
CA ARG A 182 7.44 -6.13 20.72
C ARG A 182 7.58 -7.24 19.68
N PHE A 183 8.31 -7.02 18.59
CA PHE A 183 8.52 -8.07 17.58
C PHE A 183 9.23 -9.30 18.16
N LYS A 184 10.29 -9.13 18.95
CA LYS A 184 10.99 -10.25 19.62
C LYS A 184 10.06 -11.06 20.51
N ALA A 185 9.16 -10.41 21.25
CA ALA A 185 8.22 -11.08 22.13
C ALA A 185 7.13 -11.86 21.37
N PHE A 186 6.69 -11.36 20.22
CA PHE A 186 5.56 -11.95 19.48
C PHE A 186 6.00 -13.05 18.51
N VAL A 187 7.23 -13.02 17.97
CA VAL A 187 7.72 -14.01 16.99
C VAL A 187 7.55 -15.47 17.48
N PRO A 188 7.98 -15.86 18.70
CA PRO A 188 7.84 -17.24 19.16
C PRO A 188 6.40 -17.72 19.28
N ARG A 189 5.46 -16.80 19.47
CA ARG A 189 4.02 -17.10 19.61
C ARG A 189 3.33 -17.26 18.26
N PHE A 190 3.81 -16.54 17.25
CA PHE A 190 3.26 -16.55 15.89
C PHE A 190 3.84 -17.68 15.05
N ALA A 191 5.12 -18.03 15.25
CA ALA A 191 5.82 -19.06 14.49
C ALA A 191 5.13 -20.44 14.39
N PRO A 192 4.52 -20.99 15.47
CA PRO A 192 3.88 -22.30 15.40
C PRO A 192 2.45 -22.27 14.84
N ARG A 193 1.90 -21.09 14.53
CA ARG A 193 0.49 -20.94 14.14
C ARG A 193 0.27 -21.35 12.69
N LYS A 194 -0.95 -21.77 12.37
CA LYS A 194 -1.36 -22.04 10.98
C LYS A 194 -1.88 -20.79 10.29
N ALA A 195 -2.70 -20.03 11.00
CA ALA A 195 -3.32 -18.81 10.53
C ALA A 195 -2.85 -17.60 11.33
N ILE A 196 -2.59 -16.50 10.63
CA ILE A 196 -2.33 -15.17 11.21
C ILE A 196 -3.21 -14.19 10.44
N TYR A 197 -4.13 -13.52 11.13
CA TYR A 197 -4.99 -12.51 10.51
C TYR A 197 -4.35 -11.13 10.57
N THR A 198 -4.70 -10.25 9.63
CA THR A 198 -4.35 -8.82 9.72
C THR A 198 -5.63 -8.00 9.85
N LEU A 199 -5.59 -6.89 10.59
CA LEU A 199 -6.75 -6.05 10.85
C LEU A 199 -6.40 -4.58 10.78
N ALA A 200 -7.16 -3.82 9.99
CA ALA A 200 -7.00 -2.38 9.84
C ALA A 200 -8.25 -1.73 9.23
N SER A 201 -8.31 -0.41 9.19
CA SER A 201 -9.29 0.38 8.44
C SER A 201 -8.62 1.53 7.69
N GLY A 202 -9.40 2.26 6.89
CA GLY A 202 -8.97 3.51 6.26
C GLY A 202 -7.71 3.36 5.41
N ALA A 203 -6.79 4.32 5.52
CA ALA A 203 -5.53 4.35 4.77
C ALA A 203 -4.63 3.14 5.08
N SER A 204 -4.79 2.53 6.26
CA SER A 204 -3.97 1.39 6.70
C SER A 204 -4.46 0.04 6.17
N TYR A 205 -5.67 -0.04 5.59
CA TYR A 205 -6.22 -1.31 5.11
C TYR A 205 -5.36 -1.95 4.01
N GLY A 206 -4.82 -1.14 3.09
CA GLY A 206 -3.90 -1.61 2.05
C GLY A 206 -2.65 -2.29 2.61
N ALA A 207 -2.06 -1.74 3.68
CA ALA A 207 -0.90 -2.33 4.33
C ALA A 207 -1.25 -3.69 4.98
N ALA A 208 -2.41 -3.80 5.63
CA ALA A 208 -2.89 -5.05 6.22
C ALA A 208 -3.16 -6.12 5.14
N TYR A 209 -3.81 -5.72 4.04
CA TYR A 209 -4.04 -6.55 2.86
C TYR A 209 -2.73 -7.09 2.28
N SER A 210 -1.77 -6.21 2.01
CA SER A 210 -0.46 -6.59 1.47
C SER A 210 0.28 -7.54 2.40
N TYR A 211 0.24 -7.28 3.71
CA TYR A 211 0.92 -8.14 4.68
C TYR A 211 0.30 -9.54 4.73
N ALA A 212 -1.03 -9.64 4.64
CA ALA A 212 -1.72 -10.92 4.54
C ALA A 212 -1.34 -11.68 3.26
N ILE A 213 -1.57 -11.10 2.08
CA ILE A 213 -1.47 -11.86 0.83
C ILE A 213 -0.02 -12.02 0.33
N CYS A 214 0.84 -11.00 0.48
CA CYS A 214 2.20 -11.03 -0.05
C CYS A 214 3.19 -11.56 0.99
N VAL A 215 3.08 -11.17 2.25
CA VAL A 215 4.08 -11.56 3.27
C VAL A 215 3.69 -12.88 3.93
N LEU A 216 2.48 -12.98 4.48
CA LEU A 216 2.05 -14.17 5.22
C LEU A 216 1.73 -15.34 4.29
N MET A 217 0.88 -15.14 3.29
CA MET A 217 0.49 -16.21 2.36
C MET A 217 1.58 -16.55 1.35
N GLU A 218 2.03 -15.58 0.54
CA GLU A 218 2.97 -15.83 -0.56
C GLU A 218 4.39 -16.17 -0.07
N MET A 219 4.95 -15.42 0.89
CA MET A 219 6.35 -15.59 1.34
C MET A 219 6.52 -16.55 2.50
N GLN A 220 5.51 -16.68 3.36
CA GLN A 220 5.62 -17.47 4.60
C GLN A 220 4.73 -18.71 4.62
N TRP A 221 3.78 -18.84 3.69
CA TRP A 221 2.83 -19.95 3.61
C TRP A 221 2.01 -20.13 4.89
N TYR A 222 1.61 -19.03 5.52
CA TYR A 222 0.54 -19.02 6.51
C TYR A 222 -0.81 -18.83 5.82
N ASP A 223 -1.86 -19.37 6.43
CA ASP A 223 -3.21 -18.93 6.13
C ASP A 223 -3.39 -17.49 6.66
N SER A 224 -4.01 -16.62 5.87
CA SER A 224 -4.22 -15.23 6.29
C SER A 224 -5.45 -14.62 5.62
N GLN A 225 -6.00 -13.61 6.27
CA GLN A 225 -7.02 -12.74 5.72
C GLN A 225 -6.87 -11.35 6.33
N ALA A 226 -6.96 -10.32 5.48
CA ALA A 226 -7.02 -8.94 5.91
C ALA A 226 -8.46 -8.53 6.18
N ILE A 227 -8.77 -8.30 7.45
CA ILE A 227 -10.12 -8.02 7.92
C ILE A 227 -10.26 -6.51 8.12
N HIS A 228 -11.26 -5.91 7.47
CA HIS A 228 -11.59 -4.51 7.72
C HIS A 228 -12.09 -4.36 9.16
N ALA A 229 -11.58 -3.37 9.90
CA ALA A 229 -11.77 -3.29 11.35
C ALA A 229 -13.24 -3.20 11.80
N ASN A 230 -14.12 -2.61 10.98
CA ASN A 230 -15.55 -2.61 11.30
C ASN A 230 -16.26 -3.87 10.79
N GLU A 231 -15.86 -4.41 9.63
CA GLU A 231 -16.44 -5.66 9.11
C GLU A 231 -16.16 -6.84 10.04
N PHE A 232 -15.09 -6.77 10.82
CA PHE A 232 -14.79 -7.68 11.91
C PHE A 232 -16.01 -7.99 12.80
N PHE A 233 -16.81 -6.99 13.14
CA PHE A 233 -18.00 -7.15 14.01
C PHE A 233 -19.23 -7.72 13.30
N HIS A 234 -19.12 -7.99 12.00
CA HIS A 234 -20.20 -8.48 11.15
C HIS A 234 -19.94 -9.92 10.66
N GLY A 235 -19.27 -10.72 11.49
CA GLY A 235 -19.00 -12.15 11.24
C GLY A 235 -17.61 -12.60 11.65
N PRO A 236 -16.52 -11.98 11.16
CA PRO A 236 -15.15 -12.45 11.39
C PRO A 236 -14.74 -12.56 12.86
N PHE A 237 -15.27 -11.72 13.76
CA PHE A 237 -14.96 -11.77 15.19
C PHE A 237 -15.32 -13.08 15.90
N GLU A 238 -16.16 -13.94 15.31
CA GLU A 238 -16.50 -15.28 15.85
C GLU A 238 -15.30 -16.23 15.83
N VAL A 239 -14.29 -15.98 14.99
CA VAL A 239 -13.07 -16.82 14.97
C VAL A 239 -12.15 -16.56 16.15
N VAL A 240 -12.42 -15.54 16.97
CA VAL A 240 -11.52 -15.10 18.04
C VAL A 240 -11.57 -16.07 19.21
N ASP A 241 -10.45 -16.72 19.46
CA ASP A 241 -10.18 -17.47 20.67
C ASP A 241 -8.84 -17.06 21.31
N ARG A 242 -8.38 -17.82 22.31
CA ARG A 242 -7.12 -17.56 23.01
C ARG A 242 -5.88 -17.82 22.15
N ASP A 243 -5.98 -18.62 21.10
CA ASP A 243 -4.88 -19.05 20.22
C ASP A 243 -4.79 -18.25 18.93
N THR A 244 -5.84 -17.51 18.60
CA THR A 244 -5.93 -16.71 17.37
C THR A 244 -4.92 -15.58 17.36
N CYS A 245 -4.15 -15.47 16.28
CA CYS A 245 -3.15 -14.42 16.09
C CYS A 245 -3.66 -13.31 15.16
N PHE A 246 -3.48 -12.06 15.59
CA PHE A 246 -3.76 -10.87 14.79
C PHE A 246 -2.55 -9.95 14.74
N VAL A 247 -2.27 -9.40 13.55
CA VAL A 247 -1.49 -8.18 13.38
C VAL A 247 -2.46 -7.03 13.16
N VAL A 248 -2.54 -6.10 14.11
CA VAL A 248 -3.47 -4.96 14.08
C VAL A 248 -2.70 -3.69 13.72
N LEU A 249 -3.10 -3.02 12.64
CA LEU A 249 -2.50 -1.76 12.17
C LEU A 249 -3.45 -0.61 12.47
N MET A 250 -3.13 0.15 13.53
CA MET A 250 -3.98 1.22 14.02
C MET A 250 -3.43 2.58 13.59
N GLY A 251 -3.94 3.08 12.47
CA GLY A 251 -3.50 4.33 11.85
C GLY A 251 -3.82 5.59 12.65
N LEU A 252 -3.52 6.74 12.04
CA LEU A 252 -3.86 8.08 12.54
C LEU A 252 -4.93 8.78 11.69
N ASP A 253 -5.50 8.07 10.70
CA ASP A 253 -6.60 8.59 9.88
C ASP A 253 -7.93 8.57 10.65
N GLU A 254 -8.96 9.12 10.03
CA GLU A 254 -10.27 9.34 10.63
C GLU A 254 -11.01 8.05 11.02
N THR A 255 -10.56 6.91 10.50
CA THR A 255 -11.12 5.59 10.81
C THR A 255 -10.50 4.94 12.04
N ARG A 256 -9.51 5.57 12.70
CA ARG A 256 -8.79 5.01 13.85
C ARG A 256 -9.70 4.37 14.90
N HIS A 257 -10.81 5.04 15.24
CA HIS A 257 -11.77 4.57 16.24
C HIS A 257 -12.37 3.19 15.92
N LEU A 258 -12.49 2.82 14.64
CA LEU A 258 -12.93 1.49 14.20
C LEU A 258 -11.91 0.41 14.59
N THR A 259 -10.62 0.70 14.38
CA THR A 259 -9.53 -0.21 14.73
C THR A 259 -9.35 -0.28 16.25
N GLU A 260 -9.51 0.82 16.98
CA GLU A 260 -9.50 0.84 18.46
C GLU A 260 -10.56 -0.09 19.04
N ARG A 261 -11.79 0.00 18.53
CA ARG A 261 -12.91 -0.87 18.93
C ARG A 261 -12.59 -2.35 18.69
N ALA A 262 -12.05 -2.70 17.51
CA ALA A 262 -11.67 -4.08 17.19
C ALA A 262 -10.54 -4.59 18.08
N ARG A 263 -9.50 -3.77 18.31
CA ARG A 263 -8.38 -4.05 19.22
C ARG A 263 -8.84 -4.30 20.65
N ASP A 264 -9.79 -3.50 21.15
CA ASP A 264 -10.36 -3.68 22.49
C ASP A 264 -11.12 -5.00 22.62
N PHE A 265 -11.89 -5.38 21.60
CA PHE A 265 -12.54 -6.69 21.56
C PHE A 265 -11.52 -7.83 21.57
N LEU A 266 -10.49 -7.77 20.71
CA LEU A 266 -9.42 -8.76 20.64
C LEU A 266 -8.67 -8.90 21.98
N PHE A 267 -8.40 -7.78 22.66
CA PHE A 267 -7.76 -7.80 23.98
C PHE A 267 -8.66 -8.37 25.08
N LYS A 268 -9.97 -8.20 24.97
CA LYS A 268 -10.95 -8.70 25.95
C LYS A 268 -11.24 -10.19 25.78
N HIS A 269 -11.38 -10.65 24.54
CA HIS A 269 -11.86 -12.00 24.22
C HIS A 269 -10.76 -12.95 23.75
N GLY A 270 -9.68 -12.43 23.14
CA GLY A 270 -8.51 -13.20 22.73
C GLY A 270 -7.42 -13.27 23.81
N SER A 271 -6.18 -13.50 23.37
CA SER A 271 -4.98 -13.38 24.22
C SER A 271 -4.14 -12.20 23.76
N ARG A 272 -3.91 -11.20 24.65
CA ARG A 272 -3.07 -10.02 24.33
C ARG A 272 -1.69 -10.38 23.78
N GLU A 273 -1.15 -11.52 24.19
CA GLU A 273 0.14 -12.00 23.73
C GLU A 273 0.12 -12.52 22.28
N ASN A 274 -1.06 -12.74 21.71
CA ASN A 274 -1.29 -13.15 20.32
C ASN A 274 -1.79 -12.00 19.43
N ILE A 275 -1.96 -10.79 19.97
CA ILE A 275 -2.44 -9.61 19.24
C ILE A 275 -1.30 -8.58 19.11
N LEU A 276 -0.58 -8.63 17.99
CA LEU A 276 0.50 -7.70 17.67
C LEU A 276 -0.09 -6.38 17.18
N VAL A 277 -0.08 -5.35 18.03
CA VAL A 277 -0.55 -4.00 17.65
C VAL A 277 0.63 -3.14 17.20
N LEU A 278 0.51 -2.53 16.03
CA LEU A 278 1.30 -1.37 15.62
C LEU A 278 0.38 -0.15 15.71
N ASP A 279 0.68 0.76 16.62
CA ASP A 279 -0.10 1.97 16.88
C ASP A 279 0.63 3.20 16.38
N GLY A 280 -0.02 3.96 15.49
CA GLY A 280 0.52 5.20 14.92
C GLY A 280 0.74 6.28 15.97
N ALA A 281 0.03 6.23 17.10
CA ALA A 281 0.21 7.15 18.22
C ALA A 281 1.52 6.92 19.00
N GLU A 282 2.16 5.76 18.82
CA GLU A 282 3.48 5.45 19.40
C GLU A 282 4.64 5.93 18.51
N LEU A 283 4.35 6.43 17.31
CA LEU A 283 5.36 6.85 16.34
C LEU A 283 5.82 8.29 16.57
N ASP A 284 7.13 8.50 16.55
CA ASP A 284 7.69 9.84 16.41
C ASP A 284 7.70 10.23 14.92
N LEU A 285 6.69 11.01 14.52
CA LEU A 285 6.52 11.56 13.18
C LEU A 285 6.92 13.05 13.10
N SER A 286 7.84 13.48 13.97
CA SER A 286 8.31 14.87 14.01
C SER A 286 8.83 15.34 12.65
N GLY A 287 8.45 16.55 12.28
CA GLY A 287 8.82 17.18 11.01
C GLY A 287 7.89 16.89 9.84
N MET A 288 6.87 16.04 9.98
CA MET A 288 5.84 15.89 8.94
C MET A 288 4.67 16.87 9.16
N SER A 289 3.89 17.15 8.12
CA SER A 289 2.65 17.94 8.21
C SER A 289 1.53 17.12 8.87
N GLU A 290 0.75 17.74 9.77
CA GLU A 290 -0.33 17.06 10.53
C GLU A 290 -1.39 16.44 9.62
N HIS A 291 -1.76 17.09 8.52
CA HIS A 291 -2.75 16.56 7.59
C HIS A 291 -2.16 15.55 6.60
N ILE A 292 -0.84 15.38 6.52
CA ILE A 292 -0.18 14.36 5.67
C ILE A 292 0.20 13.12 6.47
N LYS A 293 0.63 13.28 7.73
CA LYS A 293 1.07 12.18 8.61
C LYS A 293 0.15 10.96 8.57
N PRO A 294 -1.19 11.09 8.71
CA PRO A 294 -2.08 9.93 8.69
C PRO A 294 -1.93 9.02 7.47
N TYR A 295 -1.63 9.60 6.31
CA TYR A 295 -1.52 8.91 5.04
C TYR A 295 -0.14 8.27 4.81
N LEU A 296 0.89 8.69 5.55
CA LEU A 296 2.23 8.10 5.54
C LEU A 296 2.43 7.01 6.61
N VAL A 297 1.59 6.95 7.65
CA VAL A 297 1.62 5.89 8.68
C VAL A 297 1.54 4.47 8.11
N PRO A 298 0.68 4.17 7.10
CA PRO A 298 0.64 2.84 6.49
C PRO A 298 2.00 2.38 5.96
N LEU A 299 2.81 3.33 5.47
CA LEU A 299 4.19 3.10 5.06
C LEU A 299 5.03 2.68 6.23
N VAL A 300 5.06 3.48 7.29
CA VAL A 300 5.87 3.20 8.48
C VAL A 300 5.56 1.82 9.05
N PHE A 301 4.27 1.45 9.14
CA PHE A 301 3.87 0.11 9.56
C PHE A 301 4.39 -0.98 8.65
N PHE A 302 4.17 -0.85 7.34
CA PHE A 302 4.51 -1.93 6.42
C PHE A 302 6.03 -2.16 6.35
N ASP A 303 6.87 -1.11 6.41
CA ASP A 303 8.32 -1.28 6.46
C ASP A 303 8.79 -1.89 7.77
N THR A 304 8.27 -1.43 8.91
CA THR A 304 8.63 -2.00 10.21
C THR A 304 8.30 -3.49 10.33
N LEU A 305 7.15 -3.91 9.79
CA LEU A 305 6.73 -5.31 9.77
C LEU A 305 7.67 -6.25 9.01
N TRP A 306 8.55 -5.76 8.13
CA TRP A 306 9.56 -6.61 7.50
C TRP A 306 10.53 -7.20 8.52
N ARG A 307 10.89 -6.47 9.57
CA ARG A 307 11.74 -7.04 10.64
C ARG A 307 11.03 -8.18 11.37
N PHE A 308 9.74 -8.02 11.64
CA PHE A 308 8.92 -9.09 12.20
C PHE A 308 8.86 -10.29 11.24
N ALA A 309 8.60 -10.06 9.95
CA ALA A 309 8.50 -11.09 8.93
C ALA A 309 9.80 -11.90 8.76
N TYR A 310 10.95 -11.22 8.62
CA TYR A 310 12.25 -11.90 8.49
C TYR A 310 12.63 -12.68 9.76
N THR A 311 12.32 -12.15 10.94
CA THR A 311 12.59 -12.85 12.21
C THR A 311 11.70 -14.08 12.35
N LEU A 312 10.43 -13.97 11.98
CA LEU A 312 9.46 -15.07 11.93
C LEU A 312 9.89 -16.16 10.95
N ALA A 313 10.33 -15.76 9.76
CA ALA A 313 10.86 -16.65 8.73
C ALA A 313 12.10 -17.41 9.20
N GLY A 314 13.03 -16.70 9.83
CA GLY A 314 14.25 -17.28 10.40
C GLY A 314 13.94 -18.35 11.45
N LEU A 315 12.99 -18.08 12.36
CA LEU A 315 12.58 -19.06 13.37
C LEU A 315 11.92 -20.32 12.76
N ARG A 316 11.25 -20.17 11.60
CA ARG A 316 10.60 -21.28 10.88
C ARG A 316 11.51 -21.99 9.87
N GLY A 317 12.73 -21.51 9.65
CA GLY A 317 13.59 -21.99 8.56
C GLY A 317 13.00 -21.75 7.17
N GLN A 318 12.11 -20.75 7.01
CA GLN A 318 11.41 -20.46 5.76
C GLN A 318 12.18 -19.41 4.94
N PRO A 319 12.60 -19.70 3.70
CA PRO A 319 13.19 -18.69 2.82
C PRO A 319 12.15 -17.63 2.44
N MET A 320 12.52 -16.34 2.52
CA MET A 320 11.60 -15.21 2.27
C MET A 320 11.34 -14.97 0.79
N LEU A 321 12.15 -14.16 0.11
CA LEU A 321 11.85 -13.70 -1.26
C LEU A 321 11.95 -14.82 -2.32
N GLU A 322 12.82 -15.80 -2.09
CA GLU A 322 13.08 -16.89 -3.04
C GLU A 322 12.27 -18.16 -2.74
N GLY A 323 11.62 -18.23 -1.56
CA GLY A 323 10.84 -19.38 -1.09
C GLY A 323 9.49 -19.50 -1.79
N ARG A 324 9.47 -19.62 -3.12
CA ARG A 324 8.26 -19.78 -3.94
C ARG A 324 8.16 -21.20 -4.49
N ARG A 325 6.96 -21.80 -4.38
CA ARG A 325 6.63 -23.09 -5.00
C ARG A 325 6.12 -22.93 -6.44
N TYR A 326 5.37 -21.86 -6.71
CA TYR A 326 4.65 -21.68 -7.98
C TYR A 326 5.09 -20.42 -8.75
N MET A 327 5.02 -19.25 -8.10
CA MET A 327 5.31 -17.97 -8.74
C MET A 327 6.73 -17.95 -9.34
N LYS A 328 6.84 -17.67 -10.65
CA LYS A 328 8.08 -17.68 -11.44
C LYS A 328 8.80 -19.05 -11.50
N LYS A 329 8.11 -20.14 -11.16
CA LYS A 329 8.61 -21.52 -11.27
C LYS A 329 7.83 -22.34 -12.28
N LEU A 330 6.56 -22.00 -12.50
CA LEU A 330 5.69 -22.60 -13.52
C LEU A 330 5.51 -21.61 -14.68
N THR A 331 5.30 -22.13 -15.89
CA THR A 331 5.17 -21.32 -17.13
C THR A 331 3.80 -21.36 -17.79
N ASP A 332 2.82 -22.12 -17.27
CA ASP A 332 1.50 -22.31 -17.93
C ASP A 332 0.35 -22.49 -16.91
N TYR A 333 -0.08 -21.41 -16.23
CA TYR A 333 -1.20 -21.46 -15.29
C TYR A 333 -2.07 -20.20 -15.30
#